data_AF-A0A833W8X0-F1
#
_entry.id   AF-A0A833W8X0-F1
#
_cell.length_a   1.000
_cell.length_b   1.000
_cell.length_c   1.000
_cell.angle_alpha   90.00
_cell.angle_beta   90.00
_cell.angle_gamma   90.00
#
_symmetry.space_group_name_H-M   'P 1'
#
loop_
_entity.id
_entity.type
_entity.pdbx_description
1 polymer ?
#
loop_
_entity_poly.entity_id
_entity_poly.type
_entity_poly.pdbx_seq_one_letter_code
_entity_poly.pdbx_strand_id
1 'polypeptide(L)'
;MARIPVVLSIICLLPCATTSPFQSFETTTASARIGVVCTKVESIISSLSRICICEPCHIGELDESSDTCIYKEQEGLDLSDGSDLMTDQPLLELADWFLTEEEITASRRIFPRADLATYTTGNVVDTYTMTEEFFDAAFKDLSSTTSGDRVMLAGWSTDLIPFQPKVDQGNKSRFNSVIEGVVQRGGTFNALVWANLIEQSQNVKVRDVINAIPAPSILGDKPLFLFDDRATTVTSSHHQKTLIIASRNSTGVDEHPVAFVGGLVAWIPVSK
;
A
#
# COMPACT_ATOMS: atom_id res chain seq x y z
N MET A 1 52.00 -20.97 4.92
CA MET A 1 52.31 -19.55 5.16
C MET A 1 51.01 -18.90 5.64
N ALA A 2 50.81 -18.86 6.95
CA ALA A 2 49.61 -18.31 7.59
C ALA A 2 50.01 -17.02 8.31
N ARG A 3 49.27 -15.93 8.10
CA ARG A 3 49.46 -14.66 8.83
C ARG A 3 48.22 -14.40 9.68
N ILE A 4 48.44 -14.41 10.99
CA ILE A 4 47.49 -13.98 12.03
C ILE A 4 47.68 -12.47 12.20
N PRO A 5 46.62 -11.64 12.29
CA PRO A 5 46.76 -10.28 12.76
C PRO A 5 46.69 -10.24 14.29
N VAL A 6 47.69 -9.62 14.90
CA VAL A 6 47.72 -9.26 16.33
C VAL A 6 46.96 -7.95 16.50
N VAL A 7 45.90 -7.96 17.30
CA VAL A 7 45.19 -6.75 17.75
C VAL A 7 45.87 -6.25 19.02
N LEU A 8 46.43 -5.04 18.97
CA LEU A 8 47.03 -4.36 20.11
C LEU A 8 46.01 -3.39 20.70
N SER A 9 45.42 -3.75 21.84
CA SER A 9 44.55 -2.86 22.63
C SER A 9 45.41 -1.89 23.43
N ILE A 10 45.29 -0.59 23.15
CA ILE A 10 45.81 0.47 24.02
C ILE A 10 44.65 1.01 24.85
N ILE A 11 44.67 0.65 26.13
CA ILE A 11 43.84 1.23 27.18
C ILE A 11 44.40 2.61 27.49
N CYS A 12 43.65 3.67 27.21
CA CYS A 12 43.95 5.01 27.70
C CYS A 12 43.03 5.31 28.88
N LEU A 13 43.60 5.27 30.09
CA LEU A 13 43.01 5.73 31.33
C LEU A 13 43.40 7.20 31.54
N LEU A 14 42.42 8.11 31.63
CA LEU A 14 42.58 9.41 32.28
C LEU A 14 41.30 9.78 33.06
N PRO A 15 41.43 10.52 34.17
CA PRO A 15 40.51 10.47 35.30
C PRO A 15 39.39 11.51 35.25
N CYS A 16 38.41 11.24 36.11
CA CYS A 16 37.14 11.93 36.31
C CYS A 16 37.25 13.24 37.13
N ALA A 17 36.26 14.11 36.91
CA ALA A 17 35.61 15.03 37.84
C ALA A 17 36.18 16.46 38.02
N THR A 18 35.43 17.48 37.58
CA THR A 18 34.34 18.15 38.35
C THR A 18 33.98 19.49 37.68
N THR A 19 32.69 19.75 37.48
CA THR A 19 31.99 21.04 37.70
C THR A 19 30.58 20.94 37.10
N SER A 20 29.58 20.77 37.96
CA SER A 20 28.17 20.92 37.60
C SER A 20 27.81 22.40 37.54
N PRO A 21 27.07 22.88 36.53
CA PRO A 21 26.13 23.95 36.74
C PRO A 21 24.77 23.36 37.12
N PHE A 22 24.14 23.96 38.13
CA PHE A 22 22.73 23.79 38.44
C PHE A 22 21.90 23.94 37.15
N GLN A 23 21.29 22.87 36.68
CA GLN A 23 20.16 22.96 35.75
C GLN A 23 18.91 23.25 36.57
N SER A 24 18.32 24.41 36.28
CA SER A 24 16.97 24.76 36.67
C SER A 24 16.00 23.65 36.26
N PHE A 25 15.12 23.25 37.17
CA PHE A 25 13.94 22.47 36.84
C PHE A 25 13.08 23.28 35.86
N GLU A 26 13.19 22.98 34.57
CA GLU A 26 12.15 23.35 33.62
C GLU A 26 10.89 22.58 33.99
N THR A 27 9.84 23.34 34.24
CA THR A 27 8.51 22.81 34.52
C THR A 27 8.02 22.18 33.23
N THR A 28 7.85 20.86 33.22
CA THR A 28 7.32 20.10 32.09
C THR A 28 5.90 20.62 31.80
N THR A 29 5.78 21.51 30.82
CA THR A 29 4.49 21.85 30.25
C THR A 29 3.90 20.59 29.63
N ALA A 30 2.69 20.23 30.07
CA ALA A 30 1.93 19.11 29.57
C ALA A 30 1.96 19.07 28.04
N SER A 31 2.53 17.99 27.50
CA SER A 31 2.65 17.76 26.08
C SER A 31 1.26 17.61 25.47
N ALA A 32 0.81 18.62 24.75
CA ALA A 32 -0.47 18.61 24.04
C ALA A 32 -0.19 18.25 22.58
N ARG A 33 -0.72 17.13 22.08
CA ARG A 33 -0.81 16.91 20.63
C ARG A 33 -1.60 18.07 20.03
N ILE A 34 -1.02 18.78 19.06
CA ILE A 34 -1.78 19.74 18.27
C ILE A 34 -2.70 18.93 17.35
N GLY A 35 -4.02 19.05 17.53
CA GLY A 35 -5.03 18.44 16.66
C GLY A 35 -5.89 17.33 17.28
N VAL A 36 -5.54 16.80 18.45
CA VAL A 36 -6.41 15.92 19.23
C VAL A 36 -6.58 16.54 20.61
N VAL A 37 -7.83 16.72 21.05
CA VAL A 37 -8.12 17.24 22.40
C VAL A 37 -8.91 16.17 23.13
N CYS A 38 -8.34 15.63 24.21
CA CYS A 38 -9.06 14.71 25.08
C CYS A 38 -10.12 15.51 25.84
N THR A 39 -11.39 15.23 25.59
CA THR A 39 -12.51 15.94 26.22
C THR A 39 -13.38 14.98 27.02
N LYS A 40 -13.90 15.47 28.14
CA LYS A 40 -14.85 14.72 28.97
C LYS A 40 -16.19 14.66 28.25
N VAL A 41 -16.80 13.49 28.20
CA VAL A 41 -18.11 13.32 27.58
C VAL A 41 -19.16 14.04 28.44
N GLU A 42 -19.66 15.19 27.97
CA GLU A 42 -20.50 16.10 28.77
C GLU A 42 -21.94 15.62 29.01
N SER A 43 -22.41 14.56 28.36
CA SER A 43 -23.81 14.11 28.45
C SER A 43 -23.98 12.70 29.02
N ILE A 44 -24.79 12.62 30.08
CA ILE A 44 -25.22 11.39 30.77
C ILE A 44 -25.97 10.42 29.83
N ILE A 45 -26.54 10.92 28.72
CA ILE A 45 -27.27 10.10 27.74
C ILE A 45 -26.30 9.44 26.74
N SER A 46 -25.17 10.08 26.40
CA SER A 46 -24.15 9.49 25.52
C SER A 46 -23.25 8.48 26.22
N SER A 47 -23.00 8.62 27.53
CA SER A 47 -22.19 7.70 28.33
C SER A 47 -22.80 6.31 28.51
N LEU A 48 -24.11 6.15 28.34
CA LEU A 48 -24.76 4.82 28.37
C LEU A 48 -24.56 4.01 27.08
N SER A 49 -24.10 4.66 26.01
CA SER A 49 -23.82 4.03 24.71
C SER A 49 -22.32 3.86 24.41
N ARG A 50 -21.45 4.50 25.20
CA ARG A 50 -20.00 4.57 24.96
C ARG A 50 -19.23 3.98 26.14
N ILE A 51 -18.21 3.16 25.86
CA ILE A 51 -17.45 2.39 26.87
C ILE A 51 -16.40 3.28 27.59
N CYS A 52 -16.43 4.61 27.43
CA CYS A 52 -15.39 5.51 27.93
C CYS A 52 -15.92 6.85 28.45
N ILE A 53 -15.15 7.47 29.35
CA ILE A 53 -15.45 8.78 29.97
C ILE A 53 -14.79 9.95 29.21
N CYS A 54 -13.72 9.67 28.48
CA CYS A 54 -12.92 10.64 27.73
C CYS A 54 -12.86 10.30 26.25
N GLU A 55 -13.01 11.28 25.37
CA GLU A 55 -12.93 11.10 23.91
C GLU A 55 -11.68 11.77 23.32
N PRO A 56 -10.95 11.07 22.41
CA PRO A 56 -11.24 9.74 21.85
C PRO A 56 -10.98 8.58 22.84
N CYS A 57 -11.90 7.60 22.95
CA CYS A 57 -11.84 6.51 23.95
C CYS A 57 -10.54 5.71 24.00
N HIS A 58 -9.87 5.57 22.84
CA HIS A 58 -8.65 4.79 22.68
C HIS A 58 -7.38 5.56 23.06
N ILE A 59 -7.48 6.87 23.31
CA ILE A 59 -6.33 7.75 23.57
C ILE A 59 -6.48 8.51 24.90
N GLY A 60 -7.72 8.85 25.30
CA GLY A 60 -7.98 9.61 26.53
C GLY A 60 -8.28 8.74 27.76
N GLU A 61 -7.83 9.18 28.92
CA GLU A 61 -8.23 8.69 30.25
C GLU A 61 -8.57 9.83 31.21
N LEU A 62 -9.36 9.52 32.23
CA LEU A 62 -9.71 10.49 33.27
C LEU A 62 -8.58 10.52 34.29
N ASP A 63 -7.96 11.69 34.47
CA ASP A 63 -7.10 11.94 35.61
C ASP A 63 -7.97 12.17 36.84
N GLU A 64 -7.97 11.19 37.75
CA GLU A 64 -8.75 11.23 38.99
C GLU A 64 -8.39 12.43 39.89
N SER A 65 -7.17 12.98 39.76
CA SER A 65 -6.69 14.07 40.60
C SER A 65 -7.19 15.45 40.16
N SER A 66 -7.39 15.65 38.86
CA SER A 66 -7.81 16.92 38.27
C SER A 66 -9.24 16.90 37.72
N ASP A 67 -9.89 15.73 37.66
CA ASP A 67 -11.17 15.49 36.98
C ASP A 67 -11.16 15.93 35.50
N THR A 68 -9.97 15.97 34.89
CA THR A 68 -9.77 16.30 33.48
C THR A 68 -9.39 15.06 32.66
N CYS A 69 -9.67 15.11 31.36
CA CYS A 69 -9.28 14.04 30.46
C CYS A 69 -7.86 14.31 29.93
N ILE A 70 -6.94 13.39 30.21
CA ILE A 70 -5.55 13.42 29.78
C ILE A 70 -5.26 12.28 28.79
N TYR A 71 -4.08 12.28 28.21
CA TYR A 71 -3.59 11.19 27.36
C TYR A 71 -3.25 9.96 28.20
N LYS A 72 -3.66 8.78 27.74
CA LYS A 72 -3.21 7.50 28.28
C LYS A 72 -1.73 7.33 27.99
N GLU A 73 -0.89 7.32 29.02
CA GLU A 73 0.53 6.97 28.82
C GLU A 73 0.63 5.50 28.40
N GLN A 74 1.12 5.26 27.18
CA GLN A 74 1.48 3.92 26.70
C GLN A 74 2.95 3.91 26.35
N GLU A 75 3.64 2.82 26.66
CA GLU A 75 5.03 2.62 26.26
C GLU A 75 5.12 2.67 24.72
N GLY A 76 5.91 3.60 24.19
CA GLY A 76 6.02 3.84 22.74
C GLY A 76 4.99 4.82 22.18
N LEU A 77 4.16 5.45 23.00
CA LEU A 77 3.29 6.55 22.57
C LEU A 77 4.12 7.80 22.30
N ASP A 78 4.35 8.08 21.03
CA ASP A 78 4.90 9.35 20.58
C ASP A 78 3.79 10.43 20.59
N LEU A 79 4.07 11.56 21.23
CA LEU A 79 3.18 12.73 21.27
C LEU A 79 3.49 13.73 20.15
N SER A 80 4.48 13.41 19.30
CA SER A 80 4.72 14.07 18.03
C SER A 80 3.44 14.19 17.19
N ASP A 81 3.21 15.39 16.65
CA ASP A 81 2.24 15.64 15.59
C ASP A 81 2.87 15.52 14.19
N GLY A 82 4.10 15.02 14.13
CA GLY A 82 4.93 14.93 12.93
C GLY A 82 5.72 16.19 12.61
N SER A 83 5.53 17.31 13.34
CA SER A 83 6.25 18.57 13.06
C SER A 83 7.71 18.57 13.53
N ASP A 84 8.04 17.76 14.54
CA ASP A 84 9.39 17.51 15.04
C ASP A 84 10.15 16.46 14.22
N LEU A 85 9.47 15.76 13.32
CA LEU A 85 10.13 14.86 12.38
C LEU A 85 10.91 15.69 11.37
N MET A 86 12.23 15.50 11.34
CA MET A 86 13.06 15.96 10.25
C MET A 86 12.69 15.18 8.99
N THR A 87 11.78 15.73 8.19
CA THR A 87 11.40 15.15 6.91
C THR A 87 12.28 15.72 5.81
N ASP A 88 12.96 14.86 5.06
CA ASP A 88 13.51 15.26 3.77
C ASP A 88 12.34 15.52 2.82
N GLN A 89 12.29 16.71 2.24
CA GLN A 89 11.32 16.99 1.19
C GLN A 89 11.59 16.06 0.01
N PRO A 90 10.55 15.49 -0.61
CA PRO A 90 10.73 14.68 -1.81
C PRO A 90 11.39 15.53 -2.89
N LEU A 91 12.22 14.88 -3.71
CA LEU A 91 12.76 15.49 -4.91
C LEU A 91 11.58 15.95 -5.79
N LEU A 92 11.67 17.13 -6.38
CA LEU A 92 10.57 17.71 -7.17
C LEU A 92 10.82 17.65 -8.67
N GLU A 93 12.08 17.42 -9.07
CA GLU A 93 12.44 17.35 -10.48
C GLU A 93 12.04 15.99 -11.06
N LEU A 94 11.41 15.99 -12.24
CA LEU A 94 10.95 14.76 -12.90
C LEU A 94 12.11 13.79 -13.16
N ALA A 95 13.29 14.31 -13.49
CA ALA A 95 14.49 13.52 -13.76
C ALA A 95 14.98 12.72 -12.54
N ASP A 96 14.55 13.08 -11.33
CA ASP A 96 14.90 12.37 -10.11
C ASP A 96 14.00 11.14 -9.86
N TRP A 97 12.83 11.08 -10.52
CA TRP A 97 11.83 10.02 -10.33
C TRP A 97 11.62 9.14 -11.55
N PHE A 98 11.76 9.70 -12.75
CA PHE A 98 11.46 9.04 -14.01
C PHE A 98 12.74 8.65 -14.74
N LEU A 99 12.71 7.48 -15.37
CA LEU A 99 13.80 7.02 -16.22
C LEU A 99 13.95 7.92 -17.45
N THR A 100 15.19 8.20 -17.81
CA THR A 100 15.57 8.84 -19.08
C THR A 100 15.36 7.87 -20.26
N GLU A 101 15.31 8.41 -21.48
CA GLU A 101 15.24 7.58 -22.69
C GLU A 101 16.47 6.68 -22.83
N GLU A 102 17.64 7.18 -22.42
CA GLU A 102 18.89 6.44 -22.39
C GLU A 102 18.82 5.26 -21.41
N GLU A 103 18.28 5.45 -20.21
CA GLU A 103 18.10 4.38 -19.22
C GLU A 103 17.09 3.33 -19.67
N ILE A 104 15.96 3.76 -20.25
CA ILE A 104 14.97 2.86 -20.86
C ILE A 104 15.65 2.02 -21.95
N THR A 105 16.43 2.65 -22.83
CA THR A 105 17.15 1.98 -23.92
C THR A 105 18.22 1.01 -23.39
N ALA A 106 19.00 1.41 -22.39
CA ALA A 106 20.01 0.59 -21.74
C ALA A 106 19.40 -0.66 -21.09
N SER A 107 18.24 -0.53 -20.44
CA SER A 107 17.51 -1.66 -19.83
C SER A 107 17.09 -2.73 -20.85
N ARG A 108 17.04 -2.37 -22.15
CA ARG A 108 16.59 -3.23 -23.25
C ARG A 108 17.71 -3.66 -24.19
N ARG A 109 18.94 -3.80 -23.68
CA ARG A 109 20.11 -4.17 -24.50
C ARG A 109 20.32 -3.19 -25.65
N ILE A 110 20.10 -1.90 -25.39
CA ILE A 110 20.35 -0.79 -26.32
C ILE A 110 19.36 -0.75 -27.50
N PHE A 111 18.16 -1.34 -27.34
CA PHE A 111 17.09 -1.20 -28.33
C PHE A 111 16.15 -0.05 -27.92
N PRO A 112 16.06 1.04 -28.71
CA PRO A 112 15.27 2.21 -28.35
C PRO A 112 13.76 1.95 -28.43
N ARG A 113 12.98 2.73 -27.67
CA ARG A 113 11.51 2.70 -27.67
C ARG A 113 10.96 4.08 -28.07
N ALA A 114 10.84 4.29 -29.38
CA ALA A 114 10.28 5.54 -29.92
C ALA A 114 8.78 5.72 -29.62
N ASP A 115 8.11 4.68 -29.15
CA ASP A 115 6.67 4.62 -28.82
C ASP A 115 6.39 4.74 -27.32
N LEU A 116 7.40 5.04 -26.48
CA LEU A 116 7.27 5.09 -25.03
C LEU A 116 7.76 6.44 -24.50
N ALA A 117 6.85 7.24 -23.97
CA ALA A 117 7.21 8.45 -23.24
C ALA A 117 7.82 8.09 -21.86
N THR A 118 8.78 8.89 -21.39
CA THR A 118 9.40 8.74 -20.06
C THR A 118 8.43 9.09 -18.92
N TYR A 119 7.50 10.01 -19.18
CA TYR A 119 6.39 10.39 -18.31
C TYR A 119 5.22 10.96 -19.12
N THR A 120 4.06 11.11 -18.49
CA THR A 120 2.89 11.79 -19.04
C THR A 120 2.52 13.01 -18.20
N THR A 121 1.84 13.98 -18.80
CA THR A 121 1.30 15.16 -18.10
C THR A 121 -0.22 15.23 -18.26
N GLY A 122 -0.90 16.00 -17.41
CA GLY A 122 -2.36 16.12 -17.45
C GLY A 122 -3.12 14.90 -16.91
N ASN A 123 -2.46 14.02 -16.15
CA ASN A 123 -3.11 12.87 -15.53
C ASN A 123 -4.07 13.34 -14.43
N VAL A 124 -5.23 12.70 -14.33
CA VAL A 124 -6.13 12.82 -13.18
C VAL A 124 -5.72 11.78 -12.15
N VAL A 125 -5.52 12.20 -10.90
CA VAL A 125 -5.05 11.33 -9.81
C VAL A 125 -6.03 11.40 -8.65
N ASP A 126 -6.61 10.25 -8.32
CA ASP A 126 -7.44 10.06 -7.13
C ASP A 126 -6.63 9.31 -6.06
N THR A 127 -6.61 9.85 -4.84
CA THR A 127 -5.94 9.23 -3.70
C THR A 127 -6.94 8.50 -2.81
N TYR A 128 -6.77 7.18 -2.67
CA TYR A 128 -7.59 6.37 -1.78
C TYR A 128 -6.88 6.20 -0.44
N THR A 129 -7.45 6.77 0.62
CA THR A 129 -6.91 6.63 1.99
C THR A 129 -7.54 5.43 2.71
N MET A 130 -8.73 5.01 2.27
CA MET A 130 -9.45 3.87 2.81
C MET A 130 -9.45 2.71 1.81
N THR A 131 -9.20 1.51 2.31
CA THR A 131 -9.18 0.28 1.51
C THR A 131 -10.50 0.01 0.80
N GLU A 132 -11.63 0.35 1.43
CA GLU A 132 -12.97 0.21 0.84
C GLU A 132 -13.14 1.07 -0.41
N GLU A 133 -12.72 2.34 -0.37
CA GLU A 133 -12.84 3.26 -1.51
C GLU A 133 -12.00 2.78 -2.71
N PHE A 134 -10.79 2.28 -2.45
CA PHE A 134 -9.93 1.71 -3.48
C PHE A 134 -10.59 0.52 -4.18
N PHE A 135 -11.10 -0.45 -3.41
CA PHE A 135 -11.70 -1.66 -4.00
C PHE A 135 -13.07 -1.39 -4.62
N ASP A 136 -13.84 -0.45 -4.11
CA ASP A 136 -15.09 0.00 -4.74
C ASP A 136 -14.84 0.63 -6.10
N ALA A 137 -13.84 1.51 -6.20
CA ALA A 137 -13.45 2.14 -7.46
C ALA A 137 -12.91 1.10 -8.46
N ALA A 138 -12.01 0.22 -8.04
CA ALA A 138 -11.49 -0.85 -8.88
C ALA A 138 -12.60 -1.80 -9.36
N PHE A 139 -13.54 -2.17 -8.48
CA PHE A 139 -14.69 -2.99 -8.84
C PHE A 139 -15.60 -2.31 -9.86
N LYS A 140 -15.86 -1.01 -9.69
CA LYS A 140 -16.66 -0.22 -10.64
C LYS A 140 -16.04 -0.24 -12.03
N ASP A 141 -14.75 0.06 -12.14
CA ASP A 141 -14.08 0.12 -13.44
C ASP A 141 -13.96 -1.26 -14.08
N LEU A 142 -13.62 -2.29 -13.30
CA LEU A 142 -13.63 -3.68 -13.77
C LEU A 142 -15.01 -4.13 -14.24
N SER A 143 -16.07 -3.71 -13.56
CA SER A 143 -17.46 -4.05 -13.93
C SER A 143 -17.92 -3.31 -15.18
N SER A 144 -17.30 -2.18 -15.50
CA SER A 144 -17.60 -1.35 -16.67
C SER A 144 -16.87 -1.78 -17.95
N THR A 145 -15.95 -2.75 -17.87
CA THR A 145 -15.19 -3.21 -19.03
C THR A 145 -16.09 -3.74 -20.15
N THR A 146 -15.63 -3.57 -21.38
CA THR A 146 -16.32 -3.93 -22.61
C THR A 146 -15.42 -4.77 -23.52
N SER A 147 -15.96 -5.14 -24.69
CA SER A 147 -15.20 -5.94 -25.65
C SER A 147 -13.98 -5.15 -26.16
N GLY A 148 -12.81 -5.78 -26.10
CA GLY A 148 -11.56 -5.16 -26.51
C GLY A 148 -10.78 -4.48 -25.38
N ASP A 149 -11.34 -4.37 -24.17
CA ASP A 149 -10.57 -3.92 -23.02
C ASP A 149 -9.56 -4.98 -22.56
N ARG A 150 -8.38 -4.54 -22.16
CA ARG A 150 -7.35 -5.36 -21.51
C ARG A 150 -7.23 -4.97 -20.05
N VAL A 151 -7.28 -5.98 -19.18
CA VAL A 151 -7.05 -5.87 -17.75
C VAL A 151 -5.72 -6.54 -17.43
N MET A 152 -4.79 -5.81 -16.83
CA MET A 152 -3.46 -6.28 -16.48
C MET A 152 -3.23 -6.12 -14.98
N LEU A 153 -2.82 -7.19 -14.31
CA LEU A 153 -2.55 -7.22 -12.88
C LEU A 153 -1.08 -7.58 -12.63
N ALA A 154 -0.38 -6.76 -11.85
CA ALA A 154 0.84 -7.14 -11.16
C ALA A 154 0.60 -7.15 -9.66
N GLY A 155 1.13 -8.15 -8.97
CA GLY A 155 0.96 -8.26 -7.52
C GLY A 155 2.05 -9.09 -6.86
N TRP A 156 2.31 -8.78 -5.59
CA TRP A 156 3.13 -9.63 -4.73
C TRP A 156 2.38 -10.88 -4.25
N SER A 157 1.05 -10.77 -4.11
CA SER A 157 0.16 -11.86 -3.73
C SER A 157 -1.28 -11.60 -4.18
N THR A 158 -2.10 -12.67 -4.15
CA THR A 158 -3.51 -12.72 -4.53
C THR A 158 -4.30 -13.76 -3.75
N ASP A 159 -5.61 -13.56 -3.62
CA ASP A 159 -6.61 -14.42 -2.97
C ASP A 159 -7.99 -14.21 -3.63
N LEU A 160 -8.95 -15.08 -3.32
CA LEU A 160 -10.31 -15.06 -3.87
C LEU A 160 -11.29 -14.26 -2.99
N ILE A 161 -10.85 -13.14 -2.40
CA ILE A 161 -11.71 -12.29 -1.57
C ILE A 161 -12.62 -11.41 -2.44
N PRO A 162 -13.73 -10.90 -1.89
CA PRO A 162 -14.56 -9.92 -2.59
C PRO A 162 -13.96 -8.51 -2.56
N PHE A 163 -14.10 -7.77 -3.66
CA PHE A 163 -13.84 -6.32 -3.68
C PHE A 163 -14.79 -5.57 -2.74
N GLN A 164 -16.05 -6.01 -2.65
CA GLN A 164 -17.10 -5.36 -1.87
C GLN A 164 -17.72 -6.34 -0.85
N PRO A 165 -17.04 -6.69 0.26
CA PRO A 165 -17.51 -7.71 1.21
C PRO A 165 -18.85 -7.36 1.89
N LYS A 166 -19.14 -6.07 2.07
CA LYS A 166 -20.36 -5.58 2.72
C LYS A 166 -21.58 -5.55 1.78
N VAL A 167 -21.37 -5.65 0.46
CA VAL A 167 -22.43 -5.59 -0.56
C VAL A 167 -22.76 -7.00 -1.02
N ASP A 168 -24.02 -7.44 -0.88
CA ASP A 168 -24.47 -8.80 -1.24
C ASP A 168 -23.58 -9.90 -0.63
N GLN A 169 -23.05 -9.67 0.58
CA GLN A 169 -22.10 -10.55 1.27
C GLN A 169 -20.85 -10.89 0.43
N GLY A 170 -20.49 -10.02 -0.53
CA GLY A 170 -19.36 -10.22 -1.44
C GLY A 170 -19.62 -11.21 -2.58
N ASN A 171 -20.84 -11.75 -2.72
CA ASN A 171 -21.10 -12.84 -3.68
C ASN A 171 -20.81 -12.45 -5.14
N LYS A 172 -21.17 -11.23 -5.53
CA LYS A 172 -20.96 -10.72 -6.90
C LYS A 172 -19.58 -10.10 -7.12
N SER A 173 -18.89 -9.75 -6.04
CA SER A 173 -17.64 -9.02 -6.10
C SER A 173 -16.43 -9.90 -5.77
N ARG A 174 -16.58 -11.23 -5.68
CA ARG A 174 -15.43 -12.15 -5.57
C ARG A 174 -14.48 -11.98 -6.74
N PHE A 175 -13.17 -11.99 -6.47
CA PHE A 175 -12.14 -11.80 -7.50
C PHE A 175 -12.39 -12.61 -8.78
N ASN A 176 -12.54 -13.93 -8.65
CA ASN A 176 -12.76 -14.82 -9.79
C ASN A 176 -14.04 -14.49 -10.58
N SER A 177 -15.13 -14.11 -9.89
CA SER A 177 -16.39 -13.75 -10.53
C SER A 177 -16.28 -12.44 -11.29
N VAL A 178 -15.53 -11.47 -10.76
CA VAL A 178 -15.26 -10.20 -11.46
C VAL A 178 -14.43 -10.46 -12.72
N ILE A 179 -13.37 -11.27 -12.63
CA ILE A 179 -12.54 -11.61 -13.79
C ILE A 179 -13.34 -12.40 -14.83
N GLU A 180 -14.17 -13.35 -14.40
CA GLU A 180 -15.09 -14.06 -15.29
C GLU A 180 -16.02 -13.07 -16.02
N GLY A 181 -16.57 -12.09 -15.31
CA GLY A 181 -17.38 -11.03 -15.90
C GLY A 181 -16.64 -10.21 -16.97
N VAL A 182 -15.38 -9.82 -16.71
CA VAL A 182 -14.52 -9.13 -17.70
C VAL A 182 -14.40 -9.96 -18.98
N VAL A 183 -14.09 -11.25 -18.82
CA VAL A 183 -13.90 -12.19 -19.93
C VAL A 183 -15.20 -12.41 -20.70
N GLN A 184 -16.33 -12.59 -20.01
CA GLN A 184 -17.65 -12.77 -20.63
C GLN A 184 -18.08 -11.55 -21.46
N ARG A 185 -17.68 -10.33 -21.08
CA ARG A 185 -17.92 -9.11 -21.86
C ARG A 185 -16.98 -8.94 -23.06
N GLY A 186 -16.03 -9.85 -23.26
CA GLY A 186 -15.07 -9.82 -24.36
C GLY A 186 -13.81 -9.00 -24.07
N GLY A 187 -13.55 -8.68 -22.80
CA GLY A 187 -12.26 -8.15 -22.36
C GLY A 187 -11.24 -9.28 -22.10
N THR A 188 -9.97 -8.93 -21.94
CA THR A 188 -8.90 -9.88 -21.58
C THR A 188 -8.36 -9.62 -20.19
N PHE A 189 -7.88 -10.68 -19.53
CA PHE A 189 -7.24 -10.57 -18.22
C PHE A 189 -5.87 -11.27 -18.22
N ASN A 190 -4.83 -10.53 -17.82
CA ASN A 190 -3.48 -11.04 -17.69
C ASN A 190 -2.93 -10.66 -16.31
N ALA A 191 -2.50 -11.65 -15.53
CA ALA A 191 -1.87 -11.45 -14.24
C ALA A 191 -0.43 -11.97 -14.25
N LEU A 192 0.47 -11.16 -13.68
CA LEU A 192 1.84 -11.52 -13.39
C LEU A 192 2.09 -11.32 -11.89
N VAL A 193 2.10 -12.42 -11.14
CA VAL A 193 2.15 -12.39 -9.68
C VAL A 193 3.45 -13.02 -9.19
N TRP A 194 4.08 -12.43 -8.19
CA TRP A 194 5.32 -12.96 -7.62
C TRP A 194 5.15 -14.43 -7.22
N ALA A 195 6.15 -15.27 -7.54
CA ALA A 195 6.27 -16.66 -7.11
C ALA A 195 6.57 -16.74 -5.60
N ASN A 196 5.63 -16.22 -4.82
CA ASN A 196 5.76 -16.00 -3.40
C ASN A 196 5.83 -17.34 -2.66
N LEU A 197 6.97 -17.62 -2.02
CA LEU A 197 7.17 -18.85 -1.23
C LEU A 197 6.37 -18.84 0.07
N ILE A 198 6.08 -17.65 0.63
CA ILE A 198 5.34 -17.51 1.89
C ILE A 198 3.84 -17.78 1.65
N GLU A 199 3.29 -17.20 0.58
CA GLU A 199 1.85 -17.27 0.25
C GLU A 199 1.56 -18.19 -0.94
N GLN A 200 2.46 -19.16 -1.18
CA GLN A 200 2.43 -20.03 -2.36
C GLN A 200 1.08 -20.73 -2.54
N SER A 201 0.54 -21.33 -1.48
CA SER A 201 -0.70 -22.11 -1.56
C SER A 201 -1.88 -21.26 -2.03
N GLN A 202 -1.99 -20.05 -1.50
CA GLN A 202 -3.05 -19.10 -1.84
C GLN A 202 -2.93 -18.64 -3.29
N ASN A 203 -1.73 -18.23 -3.70
CA ASN A 203 -1.44 -17.79 -5.07
C ASN A 203 -1.66 -18.90 -6.11
N VAL A 204 -1.24 -20.13 -5.81
CA VAL A 204 -1.49 -21.32 -6.65
C VAL A 204 -2.99 -21.56 -6.82
N LYS A 205 -3.76 -21.44 -5.74
CA LYS A 205 -5.21 -21.60 -5.78
C LYS A 205 -5.86 -20.53 -6.67
N VAL A 206 -5.47 -19.26 -6.54
CA VAL A 206 -6.01 -18.18 -7.38
C VAL A 206 -5.66 -18.41 -8.84
N ARG A 207 -4.39 -18.70 -9.15
CA ARG A 207 -3.94 -19.02 -10.50
C ARG A 207 -4.80 -20.12 -11.11
N ASP A 208 -5.01 -21.22 -10.39
CA ASP A 208 -5.77 -22.36 -10.91
C ASP A 208 -7.22 -22.01 -11.19
N VAL A 209 -7.86 -21.25 -10.29
CA VAL A 209 -9.23 -20.79 -10.50
C VAL A 209 -9.33 -19.85 -11.71
N ILE A 210 -8.44 -18.87 -11.83
CA ILE A 210 -8.45 -17.93 -12.96
C ILE A 210 -8.14 -18.64 -14.27
N ASN A 211 -7.08 -19.47 -14.30
CA ASN A 211 -6.72 -20.26 -15.47
C ASN A 211 -7.72 -21.39 -15.75
N ALA A 212 -8.74 -21.63 -14.94
CA ALA A 212 -9.83 -22.56 -15.26
C ALA A 212 -11.03 -21.87 -15.92
N ILE A 213 -11.12 -20.54 -15.88
CA ILE A 213 -12.20 -19.78 -16.54
C ILE A 213 -12.17 -20.10 -18.04
N PRO A 214 -13.32 -20.49 -18.64
CA PRO A 214 -13.38 -20.84 -20.06
C PRO A 214 -13.18 -19.60 -20.94
N ALA A 215 -12.65 -19.82 -22.15
CA ALA A 215 -12.59 -18.77 -23.15
C ALA A 215 -14.02 -18.38 -23.61
N PRO A 216 -14.28 -17.11 -23.95
CA PRO A 216 -15.55 -16.69 -24.54
C PRO A 216 -15.84 -17.42 -25.84
N SER A 217 -17.11 -17.77 -26.06
CA SER A 217 -17.55 -18.64 -27.16
C SER A 217 -17.34 -18.07 -28.57
N ILE A 218 -17.04 -16.77 -28.73
CA ILE A 218 -17.08 -16.12 -30.05
C ILE A 218 -15.71 -15.64 -30.55
N LEU A 219 -14.80 -15.12 -29.72
CA LEU A 219 -13.47 -14.61 -30.17
C LEU A 219 -12.54 -14.15 -29.02
N GLY A 220 -12.74 -14.67 -27.80
CA GLY A 220 -12.04 -14.14 -26.62
C GLY A 220 -10.82 -14.95 -26.21
N ASP A 221 -9.82 -14.25 -25.67
CA ASP A 221 -8.66 -14.89 -25.06
C ASP A 221 -9.03 -15.45 -23.68
N LYS A 222 -8.46 -16.60 -23.34
CA LYS A 222 -8.56 -17.15 -21.98
C LYS A 222 -7.81 -16.22 -21.01
N PRO A 223 -8.34 -15.96 -19.81
CA PRO A 223 -7.57 -15.25 -18.80
C PRO A 223 -6.28 -16.02 -18.48
N LEU A 224 -5.18 -15.29 -18.29
CA LEU A 224 -3.87 -15.86 -18.08
C LEU A 224 -3.25 -15.32 -16.79
N PHE A 225 -3.05 -16.20 -15.83
CA PHE A 225 -2.34 -15.94 -14.60
C PHE A 225 -1.01 -16.68 -14.62
N LEU A 226 0.09 -15.94 -14.53
CA LEU A 226 1.46 -16.45 -14.50
C LEU A 226 2.17 -16.06 -13.21
N PHE A 227 3.13 -16.89 -12.82
CA PHE A 227 4.08 -16.54 -11.78
C PHE A 227 5.29 -15.83 -12.36
N ASP A 228 5.77 -14.85 -11.60
CA ASP A 228 7.02 -14.14 -11.82
C ASP A 228 8.07 -14.61 -10.81
N ASP A 229 9.17 -15.15 -11.30
CA ASP A 229 10.31 -15.62 -10.50
C ASP A 229 11.62 -14.97 -10.94
N ARG A 230 11.56 -13.79 -11.60
CA ARG A 230 12.75 -13.15 -12.21
C ARG A 230 13.84 -12.75 -11.21
N ALA A 231 13.50 -12.60 -9.93
CA ALA A 231 14.45 -12.17 -8.92
C ALA A 231 15.33 -13.35 -8.49
N THR A 232 16.64 -13.15 -8.52
CA THR A 232 17.63 -14.23 -8.37
C THR A 232 17.96 -14.57 -6.92
N THR A 233 17.54 -13.74 -5.95
CA THR A 233 17.76 -13.99 -4.53
C THR A 233 16.45 -14.33 -3.82
N VAL A 234 16.53 -15.25 -2.86
CA VAL A 234 15.36 -15.76 -2.12
C VAL A 234 14.64 -14.69 -1.28
N THR A 235 15.31 -13.58 -0.98
CA THR A 235 14.76 -12.44 -0.23
C THR A 235 14.23 -11.33 -1.14
N SER A 236 14.52 -11.36 -2.44
CA SER A 236 14.00 -10.38 -3.39
C SER A 236 12.57 -10.74 -3.81
N SER A 237 11.81 -9.74 -4.25
CA SER A 237 10.47 -9.98 -4.79
C SER A 237 10.07 -8.93 -5.82
N HIS A 238 9.14 -9.32 -6.69
CA HIS A 238 8.35 -8.36 -7.46
C HIS A 238 7.24 -7.81 -6.56
N HIS A 239 7.41 -6.58 -6.06
CA HIS A 239 6.51 -5.98 -5.09
C HIS A 239 5.54 -4.95 -5.68
N GLN A 240 5.56 -4.77 -7.01
CA GLN A 240 4.62 -3.89 -7.71
C GLN A 240 3.19 -4.41 -7.52
N LYS A 241 2.26 -3.49 -7.23
CA LYS A 241 0.83 -3.74 -7.10
C LYS A 241 0.14 -2.80 -8.04
N THR A 242 -0.20 -3.30 -9.21
CA THR A 242 -0.81 -2.48 -10.25
C THR A 242 -1.98 -3.23 -10.88
N LEU A 243 -3.11 -2.55 -11.02
CA LEU A 243 -4.23 -2.99 -11.83
C LEU A 243 -4.42 -1.95 -12.92
N ILE A 244 -4.33 -2.36 -14.18
CA ILE A 244 -4.46 -1.48 -15.33
C ILE A 244 -5.63 -1.96 -16.18
N ILE A 245 -6.50 -1.04 -16.56
CA ILE A 245 -7.61 -1.25 -17.49
C ILE A 245 -7.38 -0.31 -18.67
N ALA A 246 -7.34 -0.84 -19.88
CA ALA A 246 -7.08 -0.04 -21.08
C ALA A 246 -7.81 -0.63 -22.28
N SER A 247 -8.20 0.20 -23.24
CA SER A 247 -8.64 -0.30 -24.55
C SER A 247 -7.44 -0.94 -25.29
N ARG A 248 -7.67 -2.03 -26.02
CA ARG A 248 -6.69 -2.65 -26.93
C ARG A 248 -6.32 -1.71 -28.08
N ASN A 249 -7.29 -0.89 -28.53
CA ASN A 249 -7.12 0.13 -29.56
C ASN A 249 -7.54 1.48 -28.99
N SER A 250 -6.71 2.08 -28.14
CA SER A 250 -6.89 3.47 -27.72
C SER A 250 -6.54 4.37 -28.90
N THR A 251 -7.56 4.80 -29.64
CA THR A 251 -7.42 5.72 -30.77
C THR A 251 -8.29 6.95 -30.62
N GLY A 252 -9.26 6.91 -29.70
CA GLY A 252 -10.09 8.05 -29.33
C GLY A 252 -9.42 9.00 -28.34
N VAL A 253 -9.74 10.29 -28.46
CA VAL A 253 -9.28 11.34 -27.53
C VAL A 253 -9.73 11.07 -26.09
N ASP A 254 -10.83 10.34 -25.90
CA ASP A 254 -11.41 10.04 -24.58
C ASP A 254 -11.10 8.61 -24.09
N GLU A 255 -10.32 7.81 -24.83
CA GLU A 255 -10.02 6.42 -24.49
C GLU A 255 -8.73 6.31 -23.69
N HIS A 256 -8.75 6.78 -22.44
CA HIS A 256 -7.57 6.76 -21.57
C HIS A 256 -7.49 5.49 -20.72
N PRO A 257 -6.28 4.92 -20.51
CA PRO A 257 -6.10 3.83 -19.57
C PRO A 257 -6.34 4.30 -18.13
N VAL A 258 -6.93 3.45 -17.31
CA VAL A 258 -7.04 3.64 -15.87
C VAL A 258 -6.03 2.72 -15.18
N ALA A 259 -5.30 3.25 -14.19
CA ALA A 259 -4.33 2.50 -13.42
C ALA A 259 -4.52 2.72 -11.91
N PHE A 260 -4.65 1.63 -11.18
CA PHE A 260 -4.61 1.61 -9.72
C PHE A 260 -3.23 1.16 -9.29
N VAL A 261 -2.53 2.00 -8.53
CA VAL A 261 -1.17 1.75 -8.02
C VAL A 261 -1.10 2.10 -6.54
N GLY A 262 -0.33 1.34 -5.75
CA GLY A 262 -0.17 1.67 -4.34
C GLY A 262 0.38 0.53 -3.48
N GLY A 263 0.24 0.67 -2.16
CA GLY A 263 0.71 -0.31 -1.17
C GLY A 263 -0.27 -1.45 -0.89
N LEU A 264 -1.54 -1.31 -1.28
CA LEU A 264 -2.56 -2.32 -1.05
C LEU A 264 -2.24 -3.57 -1.89
N VAL A 265 -1.77 -4.62 -1.22
CA VAL A 265 -1.72 -5.94 -1.82
C VAL A 265 -3.17 -6.30 -2.07
N ALA A 266 -3.55 -6.41 -3.33
CA ALA A 266 -4.84 -6.93 -3.65
C ALA A 266 -4.94 -8.30 -2.96
N TRP A 267 -6.03 -8.51 -2.23
CA TRP A 267 -6.45 -9.83 -1.75
C TRP A 267 -5.87 -10.37 -0.43
N ILE A 268 -5.12 -9.60 0.37
CA ILE A 268 -4.90 -10.00 1.78
C ILE A 268 -6.22 -9.76 2.55
N PRO A 269 -6.76 -10.74 3.29
CA PRO A 269 -7.99 -10.53 4.03
C PRO A 269 -7.81 -9.41 5.05
N VAL A 270 -8.53 -8.30 4.87
CA VAL A 270 -8.78 -7.37 5.97
C VAL A 270 -9.91 -8.00 6.81
N SER A 271 -9.52 -8.93 7.69
CA SER A 271 -10.04 -9.13 9.06
C SER A 271 -9.89 -10.58 9.53
N LYS A 272 -9.02 -10.77 10.52
CA LYS A 272 -9.48 -10.96 11.90
C LYS A 272 -8.63 -10.11 12.83
#